data_AF-A0A151JC18-F1
#
_entry.id   AF-A0A151JC18-F1
#
_cell.length_a   1.000
_cell.length_b   1.000
_cell.length_c   1.000
_cell.angle_alpha   90.00
_cell.angle_beta   90.00
_cell.angle_gamma   90.00
#
_symmetry.space_group_name_H-M   'P 1'
#
loop_
_entity.id
_entity.type
_entity.pdbx_description
1 polymer ?
#
loop_
_entity_poly.entity_id
_entity_poly.type
_entity_poly.pdbx_seq_one_letter_code
_entity_poly.pdbx_strand_id
1 'polypeptide(L)'
;QTSMQEKIVSLKLDLNNVISHVFGEHNECAKIGYFCDGSQKENEENYIPQLKKCGLYEKLQNALKYLTWNAKSLLQNKDSNRVETFKSVISKCIGGKRINFGLRGSYQTRCYAAVVTFNTGKPISCLSNILETKPGKSSCGV
;
A
#
# COMPACT_ATOMS: atom_id res chain seq x y z
N GLN A 1 7.99 5.16 -23.91
CA GLN A 1 7.77 4.99 -22.45
C GLN A 1 7.60 6.38 -21.86
N THR A 2 6.44 6.69 -21.28
CA THR A 2 6.24 7.96 -20.57
C THR A 2 7.16 8.05 -19.36
N SER A 3 7.79 9.20 -19.17
CA SER A 3 8.69 9.48 -18.04
C SER A 3 7.99 9.25 -16.70
N MET A 4 8.73 8.82 -15.67
CA MET A 4 8.17 8.69 -14.32
C MET A 4 7.58 10.02 -13.81
N GLN A 5 8.14 11.15 -14.25
CA GLN A 5 7.63 12.47 -13.91
C GLN A 5 6.25 12.73 -14.53
N GLU A 6 6.04 12.34 -15.78
CA GLU A 6 4.74 12.46 -16.47
C GLU A 6 3.67 11.65 -15.74
N LYS A 7 3.99 10.40 -15.36
CA LYS A 7 3.07 9.54 -14.59
C LYS A 7 2.70 10.15 -13.24
N ILE A 8 3.66 10.78 -12.55
CA ILE A 8 3.39 11.47 -11.28
C ILE A 8 2.44 12.65 -11.51
N VAL A 9 2.67 13.45 -12.55
CA VAL A 9 1.82 14.60 -12.86
C VAL A 9 0.40 14.15 -13.21
N SER A 10 0.25 13.15 -14.06
CA SER A 10 -1.07 12.57 -14.41
C SER A 10 -1.81 12.08 -13.18
N LEU A 11 -1.17 11.28 -12.33
CA LEU A 11 -1.82 10.76 -11.11
C LEU A 11 -2.25 11.89 -10.16
N LYS A 12 -1.48 12.98 -10.05
CA LYS A 12 -1.86 14.14 -9.23
C LYS A 12 -3.10 14.84 -9.77
N LEU A 13 -3.22 14.97 -11.10
CA LEU A 13 -4.41 15.53 -11.74
C LEU A 13 -5.62 14.65 -11.46
N ASP A 14 -5.48 13.33 -11.62
CA ASP A 14 -6.56 12.39 -11.33
C ASP A 14 -7.03 12.50 -9.88
N LEU A 15 -6.10 12.44 -8.91
CA LEU A 15 -6.40 12.52 -7.48
C LEU A 15 -7.10 13.84 -7.10
N ASN A 16 -6.69 14.96 -7.68
CA ASN A 16 -7.33 16.25 -7.41
C ASN A 16 -8.76 16.32 -7.97
N ASN A 17 -9.04 15.59 -9.05
CA ASN A 17 -10.36 15.53 -9.67
C ASN A 17 -11.31 14.50 -9.03
N VAL A 18 -10.81 13.60 -8.16
CA VAL A 18 -11.63 12.52 -7.56
C VAL A 18 -12.89 13.05 -6.88
N ILE A 19 -12.79 14.13 -6.09
CA ILE A 19 -13.96 14.67 -5.36
C ILE A 19 -15.00 15.19 -6.35
N SER A 20 -14.58 16.03 -7.29
CA SER A 20 -15.47 16.56 -8.32
C SER A 20 -16.14 15.43 -9.09
N HIS A 21 -15.38 14.44 -9.55
CA HIS A 21 -15.91 13.29 -10.29
C HIS A 21 -16.93 12.46 -9.48
N VAL A 22 -16.62 12.13 -8.23
CA VAL A 22 -17.49 11.29 -7.38
C VAL A 22 -18.80 11.99 -7.02
N PHE A 23 -18.77 13.32 -6.89
CA PHE A 23 -19.93 14.12 -6.47
C PHE A 23 -20.62 14.86 -7.62
N GLY A 24 -20.43 14.39 -8.86
CA GLY A 24 -21.23 14.82 -10.02
C GLY A 24 -20.69 16.05 -10.77
N GLU A 25 -19.51 16.55 -10.44
CA GLU A 25 -18.86 17.65 -11.17
C GLU A 25 -17.81 17.11 -12.15
N HIS A 26 -18.15 17.11 -13.44
CA HIS A 26 -17.32 16.49 -14.49
C HIS A 26 -16.53 17.48 -15.35
N ASN A 27 -16.41 18.74 -14.92
CA ASN A 27 -15.74 19.82 -15.68
C ASN A 27 -14.30 19.49 -16.11
N GLU A 28 -13.55 18.81 -15.23
CA GLU A 28 -12.16 18.43 -15.46
C GLU A 28 -12.05 17.01 -16.04
N CYS A 29 -13.09 16.17 -15.91
CA CYS A 29 -13.13 14.81 -16.43
C CYS A 29 -13.01 14.80 -17.96
N ALA A 30 -13.76 15.66 -18.65
CA ALA A 30 -13.73 15.76 -20.10
C ALA A 30 -12.34 16.13 -20.66
N LYS A 31 -11.55 16.90 -19.90
CA LYS A 31 -10.16 17.25 -20.28
C LYS A 31 -9.21 16.07 -20.12
N ILE A 32 -9.45 15.24 -19.10
CA ILE A 32 -8.66 14.03 -18.83
C ILE A 32 -9.02 12.96 -19.88
N GLY A 33 -10.30 12.85 -20.27
CA GLY A 33 -10.77 12.18 -21.48
C GLY A 33 -10.68 10.65 -21.50
N TYR A 34 -9.80 10.03 -20.69
CA TYR A 34 -9.60 8.59 -20.69
C TYR A 34 -10.36 7.83 -19.58
N PHE A 35 -10.87 8.53 -18.56
CA PHE A 35 -11.66 7.91 -17.48
C PHE A 35 -13.16 8.19 -17.56
N CYS A 36 -13.52 9.39 -17.98
CA CYS A 36 -14.91 9.86 -18.03
C CYS A 36 -14.99 10.95 -19.09
N ASP A 37 -15.89 10.79 -20.06
CA ASP A 37 -16.18 11.74 -21.13
C ASP A 37 -17.32 12.70 -20.77
N GLY A 38 -17.90 12.58 -19.57
CA GLY A 38 -19.00 13.41 -19.06
C GLY A 38 -20.36 13.12 -19.70
N SER A 39 -20.39 12.47 -20.85
CA SER A 39 -21.60 12.21 -21.64
C SER A 39 -22.57 11.23 -20.96
N GLN A 40 -22.04 10.31 -20.14
CA GLN A 40 -22.83 9.25 -19.50
C GLN A 40 -23.65 9.76 -18.29
N LYS A 41 -23.54 11.04 -17.93
CA LYS A 41 -23.96 11.57 -16.64
C LYS A 41 -24.66 12.95 -16.69
N GLU A 42 -25.27 13.30 -17.83
CA GLU A 42 -25.99 14.57 -18.02
C GLU A 42 -27.13 14.82 -17.02
N ASN A 43 -27.61 13.78 -16.33
CA ASN A 43 -28.64 13.85 -15.28
C ASN A 43 -28.11 13.59 -13.86
N GLU A 44 -26.79 13.54 -13.66
CA GLU A 44 -26.22 13.37 -12.31
C GLU A 44 -26.30 14.69 -11.53
N GLU A 45 -26.84 14.63 -10.32
CA GLU A 45 -26.94 15.80 -9.46
C GLU A 45 -25.55 16.20 -8.95
N ASN A 46 -25.18 17.48 -9.12
CA ASN A 46 -23.91 18.00 -8.63
C ASN A 46 -24.02 18.35 -7.13
N TYR A 47 -23.37 17.55 -6.30
CA TYR A 47 -23.34 17.72 -4.84
C TYR A 47 -22.20 18.65 -4.36
N ILE A 48 -21.29 19.07 -5.23
CA ILE A 48 -20.17 19.96 -4.85
C ILE A 48 -20.61 21.27 -4.19
N PRO A 49 -21.67 21.98 -4.66
CA PRO A 49 -22.16 23.18 -3.98
C PRO A 49 -22.62 22.91 -2.54
N GLN A 50 -23.28 21.77 -2.33
CA GLN A 50 -23.79 21.37 -1.03
C GLN A 50 -22.65 20.99 -0.08
N LEU A 51 -21.64 20.27 -0.60
CA LEU A 51 -20.40 19.93 0.11
C LEU A 51 -19.59 21.15 0.54
N LYS A 52 -19.52 22.17 -0.32
CA LYS A 52 -18.88 23.45 0.01
C LYS A 52 -19.65 24.18 1.10
N LYS A 53 -20.99 24.20 1.01
CA LYS A 53 -21.86 24.84 2.02
C LYS A 53 -21.72 24.21 3.41
N CYS A 54 -21.57 22.89 3.51
CA CYS A 54 -21.36 22.21 4.79
C CYS A 54 -19.90 22.13 5.24
N GLY A 55 -18.96 22.68 4.47
CA GLY A 55 -17.52 22.67 4.76
C GLY A 55 -16.86 21.29 4.65
N LEU A 56 -17.56 20.27 4.13
CA LEU A 56 -17.01 18.93 3.96
C LEU A 56 -16.06 18.85 2.77
N TYR A 57 -16.27 19.68 1.73
CA TYR A 57 -15.41 19.73 0.55
C TYR A 57 -13.94 19.94 0.93
N GLU A 58 -13.65 20.92 1.79
CA GLU A 58 -12.30 21.24 2.25
C GLU A 58 -11.67 20.09 3.06
N LYS A 59 -12.46 19.40 3.88
CA LYS A 59 -11.98 18.24 4.66
C LYS A 59 -11.58 17.09 3.74
N LEU A 60 -12.38 16.82 2.71
CA LEU A 60 -12.09 15.79 1.71
C LEU A 60 -10.88 16.17 0.86
N GLN A 61 -10.79 17.43 0.41
CA GLN A 61 -9.64 17.96 -0.33
C GLN A 61 -8.34 17.82 0.48
N ASN A 62 -8.39 18.18 1.77
CA ASN A 62 -7.24 18.03 2.66
C ASN A 62 -6.80 16.56 2.81
N ALA A 63 -7.74 15.63 2.93
CA ALA A 63 -7.41 14.20 2.98
C ALA A 63 -6.74 13.72 1.69
N LEU A 64 -7.26 14.12 0.53
CA LEU A 64 -6.68 13.80 -0.78
C LEU A 64 -5.33 14.44 -1.02
N LYS A 65 -5.07 15.63 -0.46
CA LYS A 65 -3.78 16.33 -0.57
C LYS A 65 -2.62 15.47 -0.06
N TYR A 66 -2.82 14.70 1.01
CA TYR A 66 -1.82 13.76 1.51
C TYR A 66 -1.51 12.65 0.49
N LEU A 67 -2.53 12.14 -0.20
CA LEU A 67 -2.34 11.14 -1.27
C LEU A 67 -1.61 11.76 -2.47
N THR A 68 -2.00 12.96 -2.89
CA THR A 68 -1.38 13.71 -3.99
C THR A 68 0.11 13.99 -3.72
N TRP A 69 0.47 14.34 -2.48
CA TRP A 69 1.89 14.49 -2.08
C TRP A 69 2.67 13.18 -2.18
N ASN A 70 2.03 12.06 -1.88
CA ASN A 70 2.64 10.73 -1.91
C ASN A 70 2.48 10.00 -3.26
N ALA A 71 2.03 10.69 -4.32
CA ALA A 71 1.79 10.11 -5.65
C ALA A 71 2.96 9.25 -6.19
N LYS A 72 4.21 9.67 -5.94
CA LYS A 72 5.40 8.89 -6.33
C LYS A 72 5.47 7.54 -5.60
N SER A 73 5.20 7.52 -4.31
CA SER A 73 5.19 6.29 -3.50
C SER A 73 4.02 5.39 -3.88
N LEU A 74 2.85 5.99 -4.16
CA LEU A 74 1.66 5.27 -4.64
C LEU A 74 1.93 4.55 -5.97
N LEU A 75 2.55 5.22 -6.95
CA LEU A 75 2.95 4.60 -8.23
C LEU A 75 3.94 3.45 -8.07
N GLN A 76 4.74 3.47 -7.01
CA GLN A 76 5.72 2.43 -6.70
C GLN A 76 5.17 1.35 -5.75
N ASN A 77 3.89 1.45 -5.36
CA ASN A 77 3.24 0.60 -4.36
C ASN A 77 4.06 0.49 -3.06
N LYS A 78 4.55 1.63 -2.56
CA LYS A 78 5.31 1.71 -1.30
C LYS A 78 4.42 2.21 -0.18
N ASP A 79 4.35 1.44 0.89
CA ASP A 79 3.74 1.85 2.16
C ASP A 79 4.73 2.66 3.01
N SER A 80 4.21 3.62 3.79
CA SER A 80 4.99 4.33 4.82
C SER A 80 4.93 3.61 6.18
N ASN A 81 4.02 2.64 6.32
CA ASN A 81 3.83 1.89 7.54
C ASN A 81 4.84 0.75 7.65
N ARG A 82 6.00 1.07 8.24
CA ARG A 82 7.08 0.11 8.49
C ARG A 82 6.62 -1.12 9.29
N VAL A 83 5.56 -0.98 10.11
CA VAL A 83 4.95 -2.10 10.85
C VAL A 83 4.18 -3.03 9.91
N GLU A 84 3.44 -2.50 8.92
CA GLU A 84 2.77 -3.33 7.91
C GLU A 84 3.77 -4.05 7.01
N THR A 85 4.82 -3.34 6.58
CA THR A 85 5.92 -3.96 5.84
C THR A 85 6.54 -5.11 6.64
N PHE A 86 6.81 -4.90 7.93
CA PHE A 86 7.36 -5.92 8.82
C PHE A 86 6.38 -7.08 9.09
N LYS A 87 5.09 -6.78 9.32
CA LYS A 87 4.03 -7.80 9.48
C LYS A 87 3.89 -8.66 8.22
N SER A 88 4.06 -8.08 7.04
CA SER A 88 4.08 -8.83 5.77
C SER A 88 5.28 -9.79 5.71
N VAL A 89 6.47 -9.37 6.16
CA VAL A 89 7.64 -10.26 6.26
C VAL A 89 7.40 -11.37 7.28
N ILE A 90 6.89 -11.06 8.47
CA ILE A 90 6.51 -12.08 9.48
C ILE A 90 5.49 -13.05 8.87
N SER A 91 4.45 -12.55 8.21
CA SER A 91 3.44 -13.38 7.55
C SER A 91 4.04 -14.28 6.48
N LYS A 92 5.02 -13.83 5.70
CA LYS A 92 5.76 -14.71 4.76
C LYS A 92 6.61 -15.77 5.48
N CYS A 93 7.20 -15.44 6.63
CA CYS A 93 7.96 -16.38 7.45
C CYS A 93 7.06 -17.43 8.14
N ILE A 94 5.80 -17.07 8.42
CA ILE A 94 4.85 -17.89 9.18
C ILE A 94 3.86 -18.61 8.26
N GLY A 95 3.19 -17.86 7.39
CA GLY A 95 2.03 -18.27 6.59
C GLY A 95 2.30 -19.35 5.54
N GLY A 96 3.55 -19.61 5.18
CA GLY A 96 3.90 -20.71 4.26
C GLY A 96 3.97 -22.09 4.94
N LYS A 97 4.08 -22.17 6.27
CA LYS A 97 4.19 -23.45 7.01
C LYS A 97 3.43 -23.37 8.32
N ARG A 98 2.55 -24.34 8.60
CA ARG A 98 1.86 -24.46 9.89
C ARG A 98 2.83 -24.22 11.07
N ILE A 99 2.41 -23.41 12.04
CA ILE A 99 3.18 -23.19 13.27
C ILE A 99 3.19 -24.54 14.01
N ASN A 100 4.39 -25.05 14.33
CA ASN A 100 4.49 -26.26 15.13
C ASN A 100 4.38 -25.86 16.61
N PHE A 101 3.17 -26.02 17.16
CA PHE A 101 2.89 -25.74 18.57
C PHE A 101 3.50 -26.76 19.54
N GLY A 102 3.91 -27.94 19.06
CA GLY A 102 4.61 -28.94 19.86
C GLY A 102 6.07 -28.59 20.14
N LEU A 103 6.65 -27.63 19.41
CA LEU A 103 8.02 -27.17 19.61
C LEU A 103 8.02 -25.77 20.26
N ARG A 104 8.42 -25.71 21.54
CA ARG A 104 8.55 -24.45 22.29
C ARG A 104 9.52 -23.51 21.55
N GLY A 105 9.11 -22.25 21.39
CA GLY A 105 9.92 -21.22 20.73
C GLY A 105 9.83 -21.16 19.21
N SER A 106 9.09 -22.06 18.55
CA SER A 106 9.02 -22.10 17.07
C SER A 106 8.51 -20.79 16.44
N TYR A 107 7.52 -20.15 17.06
CA TYR A 107 7.02 -18.84 16.64
C TYR A 107 8.07 -17.74 16.86
N GLN A 108 8.71 -17.73 18.03
CA GLN A 108 9.70 -16.72 18.42
C GLN A 108 10.93 -16.74 17.50
N THR A 109 11.44 -17.93 17.15
CA THR A 109 12.53 -18.09 16.18
C THR A 109 12.15 -17.56 14.79
N ARG A 110 10.90 -17.77 14.34
CA ARG A 110 10.42 -17.23 13.06
C ARG A 110 10.30 -15.70 13.09
N CYS A 111 9.89 -15.12 14.22
CA CYS A 111 9.91 -13.67 14.40
C CYS A 111 11.34 -13.11 14.35
N TYR A 112 12.31 -13.76 15.01
CA TYR A 112 13.72 -13.34 14.92
C TYR A 112 14.28 -13.44 13.49
N ALA A 113 13.96 -14.52 12.77
CA ALA A 113 14.34 -14.65 11.36
C ALA A 113 13.74 -13.52 10.51
N ALA A 114 12.47 -13.17 10.73
CA ALA A 114 11.83 -12.04 10.06
C ALA A 114 12.52 -10.70 10.36
N VAL A 115 12.95 -10.46 11.61
CA VAL A 115 13.72 -9.27 12.00
C VAL A 115 15.05 -9.20 11.24
N VAL A 116 15.79 -10.31 11.17
CA VAL A 116 17.07 -10.34 10.46
C VAL A 116 16.88 -10.12 8.96
N THR A 117 15.92 -10.79 8.33
CA THR A 117 15.60 -10.61 6.91
C THR A 117 15.12 -9.20 6.60
N PHE A 118 14.29 -8.61 7.46
CA PHE A 118 13.80 -7.24 7.26
C PHE A 118 14.93 -6.19 7.33
N ASN A 119 15.86 -6.34 8.27
CA ASN A 119 16.97 -5.38 8.43
C ASN A 119 18.13 -5.60 7.45
N THR A 120 18.36 -6.84 6.99
CA THR A 120 19.51 -7.17 6.14
C THR A 120 19.17 -7.36 4.66
N GLY A 121 17.89 -7.51 4.32
CA GLY A 121 17.44 -7.86 2.96
C GLY A 121 17.84 -9.26 2.48
N LYS A 122 18.48 -10.08 3.34
CA LYS A 122 18.97 -11.42 2.98
C LYS A 122 17.89 -12.49 3.20
N PRO A 123 17.77 -13.49 2.31
CA PRO A 123 16.82 -14.57 2.46
C PRO A 123 17.17 -15.47 3.65
N ILE A 124 16.15 -16.03 4.30
CA ILE A 124 16.27 -16.86 5.51
C ILE A 124 17.10 -18.13 5.25
N SER A 125 17.16 -18.60 4.00
CA SER A 125 18.03 -19.72 3.59
C SER A 125 19.52 -19.45 3.84
N CYS A 126 19.96 -18.20 3.72
CA CYS A 126 21.32 -17.83 4.10
C CYS A 126 21.52 -17.95 5.61
N LEU A 127 20.50 -17.64 6.42
CA LEU A 127 20.56 -17.75 7.86
C LEU A 127 20.60 -19.21 8.32
N SER A 128 19.83 -20.10 7.69
CA SER A 128 19.87 -21.54 8.01
C SER A 128 21.22 -22.18 7.70
N ASN A 129 21.93 -21.67 6.69
CA ASN A 129 23.28 -22.13 6.36
C ASN A 129 24.32 -21.64 7.39
N ILE A 130 24.18 -20.41 7.88
CA ILE A 130 25.07 -19.83 8.90
C ILE A 130 24.81 -20.43 10.28
N LEU A 131 23.55 -20.72 10.61
CA LEU A 131 23.15 -21.30 11.89
C LEU A 131 23.32 -22.83 11.94
N GLU A 132 23.81 -23.46 10.86
CA GLU A 132 23.95 -24.92 10.69
C GLU A 132 22.66 -25.75 10.97
N THR A 133 21.52 -25.08 11.07
CA THR A 133 20.23 -25.72 11.34
C THR A 133 19.66 -26.27 10.03
N LYS A 134 19.78 -27.57 9.82
CA LYS A 134 19.08 -28.27 8.72
C LYS A 134 17.57 -28.21 8.95
N PRO A 135 16.74 -27.92 7.93
CA PRO A 135 15.29 -28.01 8.08
C PRO A 135 14.90 -29.45 8.45
N GLY A 136 14.39 -29.64 9.67
CA GLY A 136 13.98 -30.94 10.21
C GLY A 136 14.90 -31.55 11.27
N LYS A 137 16.05 -30.94 11.60
CA LYS A 137 16.82 -31.33 12.79
C LYS A 137 16.61 -30.30 13.90
N SER A 138 15.84 -30.68 14.90
CA SER A 138 15.88 -30.04 16.21
C SER A 138 17.31 -30.18 16.75
N SER A 139 17.98 -29.08 17.01
CA SER A 139 19.05 -29.08 18.01
C SER A 139 18.39 -29.44 19.34
N CYS A 140 18.44 -30.72 19.67
CA CYS A 140 18.30 -31.16 21.05
C CYS A 140 19.55 -30.62 21.76
N GLY A 141 19.44 -29.41 22.28
CA GLY A 141 20.41 -28.84 23.20
C GLY A 141 20.04 -29.33 24.59
N VAL A 142 20.98 -30.06 25.18
CA VAL A 142 21.15 -30.31 26.63
C VAL A 142 21.00 -29.00 27.40
#